data_AF-A0A2W4S360-F1
#
_entry.id   AF-A0A2W4S360-F1
#
_cell.length_a   1.000
_cell.length_b   1.000
_cell.length_c   1.000
_cell.angle_alpha   90.00
_cell.angle_beta   90.00
_cell.angle_gamma   90.00
#
_symmetry.space_group_name_H-M   'P 1'
#
loop_
_entity.id
_entity.type
_entity.pdbx_description
1 polymer ?
#
loop_
_entity_poly.entity_id
_entity_poly.type
_entity_poly.pdbx_seq_one_letter_code
_entity_poly.pdbx_strand_id
1 'polypeptide(L)' 'MGEAASFVPFAYVGAALGIGMAVIGAGLGIGRLAAASAEAIARQPAAAAQITGATNLPLFLLEGAAIIAEVFCLLIVLMK' A
#
# COMPACT_ATOMS: atom_id res chain seq x y z
N MET A 1 31.46 11.43 30.33
CA MET A 1 30.60 10.29 29.93
C MET A 1 29.62 10.87 28.92
N GLY A 2 29.89 10.66 27.63
CA GLY A 2 29.18 11.36 26.55
C GLY A 2 27.72 10.94 26.47
N GLU A 3 26.83 11.90 26.22
CA GLU A 3 25.43 11.65 25.87
C GLU A 3 25.39 10.66 24.69
N ALA A 4 24.73 9.52 24.86
CA ALA A 4 24.44 8.64 23.74
C ALA A 4 23.50 9.39 22.78
N ALA A 5 23.86 9.44 21.49
CA ALA A 5 23.03 10.10 20.49
C ALA A 5 21.63 9.46 20.46
N SER A 6 20.57 10.28 20.56
CA SER A 6 19.19 9.80 20.45
C SER A 6 18.88 9.47 18.99
N PHE A 7 18.59 8.20 18.69
CA PHE A 7 18.25 7.77 17.33
C PHE A 7 16.76 7.99 16.95
N VAL A 8 15.94 8.43 17.90
CA VAL A 8 14.50 8.67 17.73
C VAL A 8 14.15 9.58 16.52
N PRO A 9 14.85 10.70 16.27
CA PRO A 9 14.56 11.54 15.10
C PRO A 9 14.74 10.80 13.77
N PHE A 10 15.75 9.93 13.66
CA PHE A 10 15.99 9.15 12.45
C PHE A 10 14.91 8.09 12.24
N ALA A 11 14.36 7.52 13.32
CA ALA A 11 13.24 6.59 13.24
C ALA A 11 11.97 7.25 12.67
N TYR A 12 11.68 8.50 13.06
CA TYR A 12 10.53 9.24 12.52
C TYR A 12 10.69 9.61 11.04
N VAL A 13 11.90 9.99 10.62
CA VAL A 13 12.19 10.20 9.20
C VAL A 13 12.02 8.90 8.42
N GLY A 14 12.52 7.78 8.96
CA GLY A 14 12.35 6.45 8.36
C GLY A 14 10.88 6.06 8.21
N ALA A 15 10.05 6.28 9.24
CA ALA A 15 8.62 6.00 9.20
C ALA A 15 7.88 6.88 8.18
N ALA A 16 8.22 8.17 8.09
CA ALA A 16 7.61 9.09 7.11
C ALA A 16 7.97 8.72 5.66
N LEU A 17 9.21 8.29 5.42
CA LEU A 17 9.61 7.79 4.11
C LEU A 17 8.95 6.43 3.79
N GLY A 18 8.89 5.54 4.77
CA GLY A 18 8.27 4.22 4.64
C GLY A 18 6.80 4.31 4.24
N ILE A 19 6.02 5.13 4.96
CA ILE A 19 4.60 5.32 4.67
C ILE A 19 4.39 5.97 3.29
N GLY A 20 5.21 6.97 2.94
CA GLY A 20 5.14 7.61 1.63
C GLY A 20 5.39 6.64 0.47
N MET A 21 6.40 5.77 0.60
CA MET A 21 6.68 4.75 -0.40
C MET A 21 5.58 3.69 -0.47
N ALA A 22 5.03 3.26 0.67
CA ALA A 22 3.92 2.30 0.71
C ALA A 22 2.68 2.84 -0.02
N VAL A 23 2.28 4.08 0.27
CA VAL A 23 1.13 4.75 -0.38
C VAL A 23 1.34 4.89 -1.89
N ILE A 24 2.54 5.29 -2.33
CA ILE A 24 2.85 5.38 -3.76
C ILE A 24 2.77 4.01 -4.43
N GLY A 25 3.36 2.98 -3.82
CA GLY A 25 3.32 1.61 -4.34
C GLY A 25 1.89 1.06 -4.45
N ALA A 26 1.09 1.27 -3.40
CA ALA A 26 -0.32 0.88 -3.36
C ALA A 26 -1.13 1.61 -4.44
N GLY A 27 -1.03 2.94 -4.51
CA GLY A 27 -1.75 3.74 -5.49
C GLY A 27 -1.44 3.35 -6.94
N LEU A 28 -0.17 3.08 -7.26
CA LEU A 28 0.23 2.60 -8.58
C LEU A 28 -0.32 1.20 -8.88
N GLY A 29 -0.30 0.29 -7.91
CA GLY A 29 -0.81 -1.07 -8.07
C GLY A 29 -2.33 -1.12 -8.25
N ILE A 30 -3.07 -0.45 -7.36
CA ILE A 30 -4.53 -0.32 -7.40
C ILE A 30 -4.97 0.34 -8.70
N GLY A 31 -4.34 1.46 -9.07
CA GLY A 31 -4.68 2.19 -10.29
C GLY A 31 -4.52 1.33 -11.54
N ARG A 32 -3.45 0.53 -11.62
CA ARG A 32 -3.22 -0.39 -12.76
C ARG A 32 -4.25 -1.51 -12.80
N LEU A 33 -4.56 -2.13 -11.65
CA LEU A 33 -5.60 -3.15 -11.56
C LEU A 33 -6.97 -2.60 -11.97
N ALA A 34 -7.37 -1.47 -11.39
CA ALA A 34 -8.65 -0.82 -11.68
C ALA A 34 -8.79 -0.43 -13.16
N ALA A 35 -7.75 0.15 -13.76
CA ALA A 35 -7.75 0.52 -15.17
C ALA A 35 -7.85 -0.73 -16.08
N ALA A 36 -7.07 -1.78 -15.80
CA ALA A 36 -7.11 -3.01 -16.58
C ALA A 36 -8.49 -3.70 -16.50
N SER A 37 -9.11 -3.71 -15.32
CA SER A 37 -10.45 -4.29 -15.13
C SER A 37 -11.51 -3.46 -15.84
N ALA A 38 -11.44 -2.13 -15.80
CA ALA A 38 -12.35 -1.26 -16.54
C ALA A 38 -12.24 -1.47 -18.05
N GLU A 39 -11.02 -1.60 -18.58
CA GLU A 39 -10.80 -1.88 -20.00
C GLU A 39 -11.32 -3.28 -20.40
N ALA A 40 -11.06 -4.29 -19.58
CA ALA A 40 -11.56 -5.65 -19.82
C ALA A 40 -13.10 -5.69 -19.83
N ILE A 41 -13.76 -4.99 -18.88
CA ILE A 41 -15.22 -4.88 -18.82
C ILE A 41 -15.76 -4.15 -20.05
N ALA A 42 -15.11 -3.06 -20.49
CA ALA A 42 -15.52 -2.33 -21.69
C ALA A 42 -15.45 -3.21 -22.95
N ARG A 43 -14.43 -4.08 -23.06
CA ARG A 43 -14.28 -5.03 -24.18
C ARG A 43 -15.25 -6.21 -24.08
N GLN A 44 -15.60 -6.66 -22.88
CA GLN A 44 -16.50 -7.78 -22.64
C GLN A 44 -17.53 -7.49 -21.52
N PRO A 45 -18.59 -6.70 -21.81
CA PRO A 45 -19.57 -6.31 -20.79
C PRO A 45 -20.33 -7.50 -20.20
N ALA A 46 -20.59 -8.54 -20.99
CA ALA A 46 -21.26 -9.76 -20.54
C ALA A 46 -20.46 -10.55 -19.48
N ALA A 47 -19.14 -10.32 -19.40
CA ALA A 47 -18.23 -10.98 -18.45
C ALA A 47 -17.88 -10.11 -17.23
N ALA A 48 -18.61 -9.00 -17.00
CA ALA A 48 -18.22 -8.00 -16.00
C ALA A 48 -18.14 -8.56 -14.56
N ALA A 49 -19.04 -9.47 -14.20
CA ALA A 49 -19.03 -10.11 -12.89
C ALA A 49 -17.79 -11.01 -12.71
N GLN A 50 -17.42 -11.77 -13.74
CA GLN A 50 -16.26 -12.66 -13.73
C GLN A 50 -14.96 -11.85 -13.68
N ILE A 51 -14.86 -10.75 -14.44
CA ILE A 51 -13.69 -9.86 -14.44
C ILE A 51 -13.51 -9.21 -13.07
N THR A 52 -14.59 -8.68 -12.49
CA THR A 52 -14.56 -8.11 -11.14
C THR A 52 -14.13 -9.16 -10.11
N GLY A 53 -14.70 -10.36 -10.17
CA GLY A 53 -14.31 -11.47 -9.29
C GLY A 53 -12.83 -11.84 -9.40
N ALA A 54 -12.29 -11.91 -10.62
CA ALA A 54 -10.87 -12.18 -10.86
C ALA A 54 -9.94 -11.04 -10.42
N THR A 55 -10.45 -9.80 -10.36
CA THR A 55 -9.70 -8.61 -9.94
C THR A 55 -9.63 -8.47 -8.42
N ASN A 56 -10.69 -8.86 -7.72
CA ASN A 56 -10.83 -8.60 -6.28
C ASN A 56 -9.75 -9.27 -5.43
N LEU A 57 -9.35 -10.50 -5.75
CA LEU A 57 -8.32 -11.20 -4.97
C LEU A 57 -6.95 -10.48 -5.09
N PRO A 58 -6.42 -10.20 -6.31
CA PRO A 58 -5.22 -9.37 -6.45
C PRO A 58 -5.29 -8.03 -5.75
N LEU A 59 -6.42 -7.32 -5.86
CA LEU A 59 -6.62 -6.02 -5.23
C LEU A 59 -6.58 -6.11 -3.70
N PHE A 60 -7.24 -7.12 -3.13
CA PHE A 60 -7.25 -7.38 -1.70
C PHE A 60 -5.86 -7.74 -1.17
N LEU A 61 -5.10 -8.57 -1.88
CA LEU A 61 -3.73 -8.92 -1.50
C LEU A 61 -2.80 -7.70 -1.52
N LEU A 62 -2.99 -6.82 -2.51
CA LEU A 62 -2.22 -5.58 -2.62
C LEU A 62 -2.56 -4.60 -1.49
N GLU A 63 -3.84 -4.40 -1.19
CA GLU A 63 -4.26 -3.58 -0.05
C GLU A 63 -3.77 -4.15 1.29
N GLY A 64 -3.86 -5.48 1.46
CA GLY A 64 -3.33 -6.14 2.65
C GLY A 64 -1.85 -5.85 2.86
N ALA A 65 -1.04 -5.90 1.79
CA ALA A 65 0.38 -5.55 1.87
C ALA A 65 0.62 -4.07 2.20
N ALA A 66 -0.17 -3.16 1.63
CA ALA A 66 -0.09 -1.73 1.90
C ALA A 66 -0.42 -1.42 3.37
N ILE A 67 -1.54 -1.93 3.88
CA ILE A 67 -1.97 -1.77 5.27
C ILE A 67 -0.90 -2.31 6.23
N ILE A 68 -0.32 -3.48 5.95
CA ILE A 68 0.76 -4.03 6.78
C ILE A 68 1.93 -3.03 6.83
N ALA A 69 2.39 -2.52 5.69
CA ALA A 69 3.50 -1.56 5.65
C ALA A 69 3.18 -0.26 6.42
N GLU A 70 1.97 0.28 6.28
CA GLU A 70 1.51 1.46 7.00
C GLU A 70 1.46 1.23 8.51
N VAL A 71 0.93 0.10 8.95
CA VAL A 71 0.88 -0.28 10.37
C VAL A 71 2.28 -0.33 10.96
N PHE A 72 3.24 -0.96 10.28
CA PHE A 72 4.63 -1.00 10.75
C PHE A 72 5.23 0.41 10.88
N CYS A 73 4.97 1.32 9.93
CA CYS A 73 5.42 2.70 10.01
C CYS A 73 4.77 3.46 11.19
N LEU A 74 3.46 3.25 11.41
CA LEU A 74 2.74 3.82 12.55
C LEU A 74 3.26 3.30 13.88
N LEU A 75 3.60 2.02 13.99
CA LEU A 75 4.18 1.45 15.22
C LEU A 75 5.51 2.11 15.58
N ILE A 76 6.36 2.47 14.61
CA ILE A 76 7.61 3.20 14.86
C ILE A 76 7.34 4.60 15.46
N VAL A 77 6.22 5.23 15.07
CA VAL A 77 5.85 6.56 15.58
C VAL A 77 5.16 6.47 16.94
N LEU A 78 4.28 5.49 17.12
CA LEU A 78 3.40 5.36 18.29
C LEU A 78 4.07 4.61 19.46
N MET A 79 4.93 3.64 19.17
CA MET A 79 5.70 2.90 20.16
C MET A 79 7.09 3.51 20.22
N LYS A 80 7.32 4.36 21.23
CA LYS A 80 8.64 4.95 21.54
C LYS A 80 9.61 3.92 22.11
#